data_AF-A0A8B7NEV5-F1
#
_entry.id   AF-A0A8B7NEV5-F1
#
_cell.length_a   1.000
_cell.length_b   1.000
_cell.length_c   1.000
_cell.angle_alpha   90.00
_cell.angle_beta   90.00
_cell.angle_gamma   90.00
#
_symmetry.space_group_name_H-M   'P 1'
#
loop_
_entity.id
_entity.type
_entity.pdbx_description
1 polymer ?
#
loop_
_entity_poly.entity_id
_entity_poly.type
_entity_poly.pdbx_seq_one_letter_code
_entity_poly.pdbx_strand_id
1 'polypeptide(L)'
;MEQSALEQSMFEEKAYKETVDFSTCPIDPSPFQLVESTSLLKVHSLFSLLGQSHAYVTVLGRLIGVVALKELRAAIEAINNGTPQPNDDVGPDEDVDAYDEESNVALLAQNLRLGQTEGYPEHDARDRR
;
A
#
# COMPACT_ATOMS: atom_id res chain seq x y z
N MET A 1 6.67 8.00 -32.75
CA MET A 1 5.24 7.86 -32.38
C MET A 1 5.20 8.04 -30.88
N GLU A 2 5.11 9.29 -30.44
CA GLU A 2 4.80 9.61 -29.04
C GLU A 2 3.28 9.49 -28.92
N GLN A 3 2.81 8.48 -28.22
CA GLN A 3 1.44 8.48 -27.73
C GLN A 3 1.32 9.69 -26.81
N SER A 4 0.44 10.64 -27.15
CA SER A 4 0.31 11.85 -26.34
C SER A 4 -0.17 11.46 -24.94
N ALA A 5 0.29 12.15 -23.89
CA ALA A 5 -0.11 11.86 -22.51
C ALA A 5 -1.65 11.82 -22.31
N LEU A 6 -2.40 12.56 -23.14
CA LEU A 6 -3.86 12.53 -23.16
C LEU A 6 -4.42 11.19 -23.67
N GLU A 7 -3.79 10.63 -24.70
CA GLU A 7 -4.17 9.33 -25.26
C GLU A 7 -3.92 8.19 -24.27
N GLN A 8 -2.78 8.26 -23.55
CA GLN A 8 -2.47 7.33 -22.48
C GLN A 8 -3.47 7.45 -21.31
N SER A 9 -3.79 8.68 -20.87
CA SER A 9 -4.78 8.92 -19.82
C SER A 9 -6.17 8.39 -20.20
N MET A 10 -6.62 8.61 -21.44
CA MET A 10 -7.89 8.08 -21.94
C MET A 10 -7.89 6.55 -22.01
N PHE A 11 -6.76 5.95 -22.39
CA PHE A 11 -6.60 4.50 -22.41
C PHE A 11 -6.66 3.91 -20.99
N GLU A 12 -5.94 4.48 -20.04
CA GLU A 12 -5.92 4.04 -18.64
C GLU A 12 -7.30 4.14 -17.99
N GLU A 13 -8.02 5.25 -18.21
CA GLU A 13 -9.38 5.42 -17.67
C GLU A 13 -10.36 4.38 -18.25
N LYS A 14 -10.18 4.03 -19.52
CA LYS A 14 -11.00 3.00 -20.17
C LYS A 14 -10.65 1.60 -19.67
N ALA A 15 -9.37 1.28 -19.55
CA ALA A 15 -8.89 -0.01 -19.08
C ALA A 15 -9.24 -0.25 -17.61
N TYR A 16 -9.22 0.79 -16.76
CA TYR A 16 -9.61 0.69 -15.35
C TYR A 16 -11.07 0.24 -15.15
N LYS A 17 -11.97 0.60 -16.07
CA LYS A 17 -13.39 0.23 -16.01
C LYS A 17 -13.64 -1.19 -16.50
N GLU A 18 -12.67 -1.80 -17.18
CA GLU A 18 -12.77 -3.14 -17.71
C GLU A 18 -12.37 -4.19 -16.65
N THR A 19 -13.03 -5.35 -16.67
CA THR A 19 -12.66 -6.44 -15.77
C THR A 19 -11.38 -7.11 -16.26
N VAL A 20 -10.43 -7.33 -15.36
CA VAL A 20 -9.18 -8.02 -15.68
C VAL A 20 -9.46 -9.47 -16.04
N ASP A 21 -8.99 -9.90 -17.21
CA ASP A 21 -8.99 -11.31 -17.60
C ASP A 21 -7.69 -11.99 -17.12
N PHE A 22 -7.84 -13.00 -16.26
CA PHE A 22 -6.72 -13.78 -15.73
C PHE A 22 -6.44 -15.07 -16.52
N SER A 23 -7.16 -15.33 -17.62
CA SER A 23 -7.06 -16.58 -18.40
C SER A 23 -5.66 -16.88 -18.93
N THR A 24 -4.88 -15.84 -19.22
CA THR A 24 -3.51 -15.92 -19.76
C THR A 24 -2.44 -15.56 -18.72
N CYS A 25 -2.84 -15.21 -17.49
CA CYS A 25 -1.94 -14.80 -16.43
C CYS A 25 -1.35 -16.05 -15.73
N PRO A 26 -0.01 -16.19 -15.62
CA PRO A 26 0.58 -17.25 -14.82
C PRO A 26 0.34 -16.96 -13.34
N ILE A 27 -0.51 -17.77 -12.70
CA ILE A 27 -0.77 -17.70 -11.26
C ILE A 27 0.06 -18.78 -10.59
N ASP A 28 1.10 -18.37 -9.90
CA ASP A 28 1.95 -19.30 -9.15
C ASP A 28 1.23 -19.75 -7.87
N PRO A 29 1.08 -21.07 -7.64
CA PRO A 29 0.51 -21.56 -6.41
C PRO A 29 1.46 -21.27 -5.24
N SER A 30 0.88 -20.86 -4.11
CA SER A 30 1.67 -20.63 -2.91
C SER A 30 2.38 -21.93 -2.46
N PRO A 31 3.69 -21.89 -2.15
CA PRO A 31 4.45 -23.09 -1.78
C PRO A 31 4.00 -23.70 -0.45
N PHE A 32 3.40 -22.89 0.43
CA PHE A 32 2.81 -23.33 1.69
C PHE A 32 1.76 -22.30 2.15
N GLN A 33 0.82 -22.75 2.96
CA GLN A 33 -0.28 -21.94 3.45
C GLN A 33 -0.36 -22.05 4.97
N LEU A 34 -0.54 -20.92 5.65
CA LEU A 34 -0.77 -20.91 7.09
C LEU A 34 -2.26 -21.00 7.40
N VAL A 35 -2.56 -21.74 8.46
CA VAL A 35 -3.90 -21.78 9.06
C VAL A 35 -3.89 -20.88 10.29
N GLU A 36 -4.98 -20.17 10.56
CA GLU A 36 -5.12 -19.25 11.71
C GLU A 36 -4.75 -19.90 13.06
N SER A 37 -4.95 -21.21 13.20
CA SER A 37 -4.67 -21.97 14.42
C SER A 37 -3.20 -22.40 14.56
N THR A 38 -2.30 -21.94 13.68
CA THR A 38 -0.89 -22.31 13.72
C THR A 38 -0.18 -21.52 14.82
N SER A 39 0.39 -22.21 15.80
CA SER A 39 1.15 -21.56 16.87
C SER A 39 2.37 -20.81 16.31
N LEU A 40 2.67 -19.64 16.89
CA LEU A 40 3.77 -18.76 16.47
C LEU A 40 5.12 -19.47 16.34
N LEU A 41 5.48 -20.34 17.29
CA LEU A 41 6.74 -21.10 17.25
C LEU A 41 6.81 -22.05 16.05
N LYS A 42 5.69 -22.66 15.66
CA LYS A 42 5.63 -23.51 14.45
C LYS A 42 5.80 -22.66 13.19
N VAL A 43 5.18 -21.47 13.15
CA VAL A 43 5.36 -20.53 12.05
C VAL A 43 6.84 -20.14 11.92
N HIS A 44 7.52 -19.84 13.04
CA HIS A 44 8.95 -19.54 13.04
C HIS A 44 9.80 -20.68 12.48
N SER A 45 9.58 -21.91 12.97
CA SER A 45 10.30 -23.07 12.43
C SER A 45 10.04 -23.29 10.94
N LEU A 46 8.81 -23.07 10.45
CA LEU A 46 8.47 -23.20 9.03
C LEU A 46 9.18 -22.13 8.18
N PHE A 47 9.18 -20.87 8.61
CA PHE A 47 9.86 -19.79 7.92
C PHE A 47 11.37 -20.05 7.81
N SER A 48 11.99 -20.50 8.90
CA SER A 48 13.42 -20.86 8.91
C SER A 48 13.74 -22.06 8.03
N LEU A 49 12.85 -23.06 7.98
CA LEU A 49 13.06 -24.27 7.18
C LEU A 49 12.92 -24.00 5.67
N LEU A 50 11.93 -23.19 5.30
CA LEU A 50 11.61 -22.92 3.90
C LEU A 50 12.36 -21.70 3.33
N GLY A 51 12.99 -20.89 4.18
CA GLY A 51 13.67 -19.66 3.79
C GLY A 51 12.71 -18.62 3.21
N GLN A 52 11.47 -18.59 3.70
CA GLN A 52 10.41 -17.76 3.13
C GLN A 52 10.28 -16.46 3.91
N SER A 53 10.08 -15.35 3.20
CA SER A 53 9.92 -14.01 3.79
C SER A 53 8.48 -13.69 4.14
N HIS A 54 7.52 -14.28 3.41
CA HIS A 54 6.09 -14.02 3.54
C HIS A 54 5.30 -15.33 3.49
N ALA A 55 4.19 -15.35 4.23
CA ALA A 55 3.23 -16.45 4.18
C ALA A 55 1.80 -15.91 4.21
N TYR A 56 0.93 -16.53 3.42
CA TYR A 56 -0.49 -16.21 3.41
C TYR A 56 -1.22 -17.03 4.47
N VAL A 57 -1.99 -16.36 5.31
CA VAL A 57 -2.85 -16.98 6.31
C VAL A 57 -4.25 -17.10 5.75
N THR A 58 -4.85 -18.27 5.92
CA THR A 58 -6.15 -18.59 5.34
C THR A 58 -7.06 -19.30 6.33
N VAL A 59 -8.35 -19.17 6.08
CA VAL A 59 -9.42 -19.91 6.76
C VAL A 59 -10.36 -20.47 5.71
N LEU A 60 -10.47 -21.79 5.62
CA LEU A 60 -11.29 -22.48 4.62
C LEU A 60 -11.03 -22.00 3.18
N GLY A 61 -9.77 -21.72 2.84
CA GLY A 61 -9.35 -21.24 1.52
C GLY A 61 -9.57 -19.75 1.26
N ARG A 62 -10.05 -19.00 2.25
CA ARG A 62 -10.16 -17.53 2.17
C ARG A 62 -8.92 -16.89 2.77
N LEU A 63 -8.31 -15.96 2.05
CA LEU A 63 -7.21 -15.16 2.56
C LEU A 63 -7.71 -14.27 3.71
N ILE A 64 -7.06 -14.37 4.86
CA ILE A 64 -7.35 -13.52 6.03
C ILE A 64 -6.22 -12.55 6.36
N GLY A 65 -4.99 -12.82 5.89
CA GLY A 65 -3.85 -11.93 6.14
C GLY A 65 -2.55 -12.48 5.58
N VAL A 66 -1.49 -11.70 5.74
CA VAL A 66 -0.11 -12.07 5.41
C VAL A 66 0.72 -11.95 6.68
N VAL A 67 1.70 -12.83 6.83
CA VAL A 67 2.69 -12.76 7.92
C VAL A 67 4.07 -12.65 7.29
N ALA A 68 4.83 -11.65 7.73
CA ALA A 68 6.23 -11.47 7.37
C ALA A 68 7.18 -11.97 8.47
N LEU A 69 8.42 -12.29 8.09
CA LEU A 69 9.45 -12.72 9.03
C LEU A 69 9.77 -11.64 10.09
N LYS A 70 9.73 -10.35 9.70
CA LYS A 70 9.98 -9.21 10.60
C LYS A 70 8.96 -9.18 11.75
N GLU A 71 7.68 -9.26 11.42
CA GLU A 71 6.55 -9.28 12.37
C GLU A 71 6.62 -10.50 13.28
N LEU A 72 6.96 -11.66 12.71
CA LEU A 72 7.10 -12.92 13.44
C LEU A 72 8.20 -12.83 14.51
N ARG A 73 9.32 -12.19 14.19
CA ARG A 73 10.42 -11.97 15.14
C ARG A 73 10.01 -11.03 16.26
N ALA A 74 9.40 -9.90 15.92
CA ALA A 74 8.90 -8.93 16.89
C ALA A 74 7.89 -9.59 17.87
N ALA A 75 6.97 -10.40 17.34
CA ALA A 75 5.99 -11.12 18.16
C ALA A 75 6.63 -12.13 19.14
N ILE A 76 7.70 -12.82 18.74
CA ILE A 76 8.41 -13.76 19.63
C ILE A 76 9.17 -13.01 20.72
N GLU A 77 9.85 -11.92 20.37
CA GLU A 77 10.56 -11.07 21.33
C GLU A 77 9.59 -10.45 22.35
N ALA A 78 8.42 -10.00 21.89
CA ALA A 78 7.35 -9.47 22.73
C ALA A 78 6.81 -10.50 23.76
N ILE A 79 6.57 -11.74 23.32
CA ILE A 79 6.12 -12.84 24.20
C ILE A 79 7.16 -13.14 25.27
N ASN A 80 8.44 -13.21 24.88
CA ASN A 80 9.53 -13.48 25.83
C ASN A 80 9.71 -12.35 26.86
N ASN A 81 9.38 -11.12 26.48
CA ASN A 81 9.48 -9.94 27.33
C ASN A 81 8.21 -9.68 28.17
N GLY A 82 7.16 -10.49 28.02
CA GLY A 82 5.92 -10.39 28.81
C GLY A 82 5.01 -9.22 28.44
N THR A 83 5.30 -8.51 27.35
CA THR A 83 4.50 -7.40 26.83
C THR A 83 3.78 -7.82 25.55
N PRO A 84 2.45 -7.97 25.54
CA PRO A 84 1.69 -8.09 24.31
C PRO A 84 1.66 -6.70 23.65
N GLN A 85 2.22 -6.54 22.46
CA GLN A 85 2.02 -5.33 21.67
C GLN A 85 0.81 -5.50 20.74
N PRO A 86 -0.23 -4.67 20.88
CA PRO A 86 -1.24 -4.50 19.87
C PRO A 86 -0.82 -3.36 18.92
N ASN A 87 -0.65 -3.69 17.64
CA ASN A 87 -0.74 -2.76 16.51
C ASN A 87 0.27 -1.59 16.46
N ASP A 88 1.58 -1.87 16.41
CA ASP A 88 2.55 -0.86 16.00
C ASP A 88 2.78 -0.96 14.48
N ASP A 89 2.17 -0.02 13.75
CA ASP A 89 2.51 0.45 12.39
C ASP A 89 3.23 -0.55 11.44
N VAL A 90 2.47 -1.22 10.58
CA VAL A 90 2.97 -1.52 9.23
C VAL A 90 2.91 -0.21 8.43
N GLY A 91 3.80 0.71 8.78
CA GLY A 91 4.23 1.75 7.85
C GLY A 91 4.87 1.08 6.64
N PRO A 92 4.79 1.68 5.44
CA PRO A 92 5.37 1.10 4.23
C PRO A 92 6.85 0.77 4.49
N ASP A 93 7.25 -0.44 4.13
CA ASP A 93 8.58 -1.01 4.35
C ASP A 93 9.71 0.02 4.20
N GLU A 94 10.52 0.23 5.26
CA GLU A 94 11.75 1.06 5.20
C GLU A 94 12.92 0.41 4.42
N ASP A 95 12.62 -0.50 3.48
CA ASP A 95 13.61 -1.05 2.54
C ASP A 95 13.12 -0.96 1.08
N VAL A 96 12.23 0.00 0.76
CA VAL A 96 11.95 0.39 -0.63
C VAL A 96 12.73 1.66 -0.97
N ASP A 97 13.92 1.49 -1.56
CA ASP A 97 14.62 2.59 -2.21
C ASP A 97 13.78 3.11 -3.39
N ALA A 98 13.13 4.28 -3.23
CA ALA A 98 12.87 5.29 -4.26
C ALA A 98 11.79 6.27 -3.77
N TYR A 99 12.15 7.53 -3.51
CA TYR A 99 11.65 8.73 -4.20
C TYR A 99 12.31 9.97 -3.59
N ASP A 100 13.20 10.58 -4.39
CA ASP A 100 13.94 11.82 -4.24
C ASP A 100 13.29 12.94 -3.39
N GLU A 101 14.02 13.41 -2.38
CA GLU A 101 13.76 14.66 -1.64
C GLU A 101 13.84 15.92 -2.53
N GLU A 102 14.42 15.84 -3.73
CA GLU A 102 14.53 16.98 -4.66
C GLU A 102 13.19 17.37 -5.31
N SER A 103 12.20 16.47 -5.30
CA SER A 103 10.90 16.70 -5.93
C SER A 103 9.92 17.53 -5.07
N ASN A 104 10.06 17.51 -3.74
CA ASN A 104 9.19 18.27 -2.84
C ASN A 104 9.52 19.77 -2.81
N VAL A 105 10.78 20.15 -3.06
CA VAL A 105 11.19 21.57 -3.11
C VAL A 105 10.70 22.24 -4.39
N ALA A 106 10.63 21.48 -5.51
CA ALA A 106 10.12 21.98 -6.78
C ALA A 106 8.59 22.23 -6.74
N LEU A 107 7.82 21.33 -6.11
CA LEU A 107 6.37 21.51 -5.92
C LEU A 107 6.05 22.73 -5.04
N LEU A 108 6.82 22.97 -3.98
CA LEU A 108 6.58 24.12 -3.08
C LEU A 108 6.90 25.46 -3.77
N ALA A 109 7.94 25.51 -4.61
CA ALA A 109 8.34 26.70 -5.35
C ALA A 109 7.37 27.07 -6.48
N GLN A 110 6.69 26.09 -7.09
CA GLN A 110 5.73 26.33 -8.16
C GLN A 110 4.40 26.87 -7.63
N ASN A 111 3.98 26.43 -6.43
CA ASN A 111 2.78 26.94 -5.76
C ASN A 111 2.90 28.41 -5.30
N LEU A 112 4.12 28.93 -5.17
CA LEU A 112 4.36 30.34 -4.82
C LEU A 112 4.33 31.30 -6.03
N ARG A 113 4.28 30.79 -7.28
CA ARG A 113 4.27 31.61 -8.51
C ARG A 113 2.90 31.84 -9.14
N LEU A 114 1.86 31.10 -8.76
CA LEU A 114 0.53 31.18 -9.39
C LEU A 114 -0.54 31.80 -8.48
N GLY A 115 -0.17 32.82 -7.71
CA GLY A 115 -1.08 33.60 -6.86
C GLY A 115 -1.62 34.88 -7.49
N GLN A 116 -1.94 34.92 -8.79
CA GLN A 116 -2.62 36.07 -9.40
C GLN A 116 -3.76 35.70 -10.37
N THR A 117 -4.91 36.33 -10.10
CA THR A 117 -6.18 36.44 -10.88
C THR A 117 -7.01 35.14 -10.93
N GLU A 118 -8.25 35.08 -10.48
CA GLU A 118 -9.40 35.84 -11.00
C GLU A 118 -10.40 36.31 -9.93
N GLY A 119 -11.06 37.43 -10.25
CA GLY A 119 -11.98 38.15 -9.36
C GLY A 119 -13.42 37.63 -9.36
N TYR A 120 -14.10 37.87 -8.25
CA TYR A 120 -15.55 37.71 -8.08
C TYR A 120 -16.28 39.00 -8.49
N PRO A 121 -17.48 38.93 -9.09
CA PRO A 121 -18.23 40.12 -9.46
C PRO A 121 -18.92 40.76 -8.24
N GLU A 122 -18.80 42.08 -8.11
CA GLU A 122 -19.62 42.93 -7.24
C GLU A 122 -21.05 43.06 -7.80
N HIS A 123 -22.06 42.80 -6.98
CA HIS A 123 -23.42 43.36 -6.97
C HIS A 123 -24.12 42.72 -5.75
N ASP A 124 -24.84 43.38 -4.85
CA ASP A 124 -25.53 44.66 -4.87
C ASP A 124 -25.81 45.09 -3.41
N ALA A 125 -26.04 46.38 -3.23
CA ALA A 125 -26.20 47.04 -1.95
C ALA A 125 -27.66 46.99 -1.42
N ARG A 126 -27.78 47.25 -0.11
CA ARG A 126 -28.96 47.76 0.64
C ARG A 126 -30.03 46.72 1.01
N ASP A 127 -30.36 46.67 2.31
CA ASP A 127 -31.50 47.40 2.90
C ASP A 127 -32.03 46.69 4.18
N ARG A 128 -32.14 47.45 5.29
CA ARG A 128 -32.95 47.24 6.53
C ARG A 128 -32.52 46.13 7.50
N ARG A 129 -32.37 46.34 8.81
CA ARG A 129 -32.80 47.39 9.76
C ARG A 129 -31.74 47.57 10.85
#